data_AF-A0A7S2CPF7-F1
#
_entry.id   AF-A0A7S2CPF7-F1
#
_cell.length_a   1.000
_cell.length_b   1.000
_cell.length_c   1.000
_cell.angle_alpha   90.00
_cell.angle_beta   90.00
_cell.angle_gamma   90.00
#
_symmetry.space_group_name_H-M   'P 1'
#
loop_
_entity.id
_entity.type
_entity.pdbx_description
1 polymer ?
#
loop_
_entity_poly.entity_id
_entity_poly.type
_entity_poly.pdbx_seq_one_letter_code
_entity_poly.pdbx_strand_id
1 'polypeptide(L)'
;AGVGHFIFVSSMGGTDSDNFLNTIGRQTDGSGGDILLWKRRAERYLIASGLSYTIVHPGGLVDEEAGKRELVVDVDDKLMATSTSRTVPRADLARVCIAALFEEKAKNSAFDLASKAPDAEGSVVTDDASDVFKFLKGKTCSYDSVSGARVPPSIPALR
;
A
#
# COMPACT_ATOMS: atom_id res chain seq x y z
N ALA A 1 -14.80 14.43 -14.00
CA ALA A 1 -15.02 14.60 -12.55
C ALA A 1 -13.88 15.45 -11.99
N GLY A 2 -14.15 16.60 -11.38
CA GLY A 2 -13.12 17.51 -10.85
C GLY A 2 -12.59 17.08 -9.49
N VAL A 3 -12.04 15.85 -9.40
CA VAL A 3 -11.55 15.27 -8.14
C VAL A 3 -10.28 15.99 -7.69
N GLY A 4 -10.25 16.47 -6.44
CA GLY A 4 -9.12 17.20 -5.87
C GLY A 4 -8.01 16.32 -5.29
N HIS A 5 -8.33 15.11 -4.82
CA HIS A 5 -7.38 14.15 -4.25
C HIS A 5 -7.93 12.73 -4.37
N PHE A 6 -7.13 11.79 -4.86
CA PHE A 6 -7.48 10.38 -5.00
C PHE A 6 -6.74 9.50 -3.99
N ILE A 7 -7.46 8.73 -3.18
CA ILE A 7 -6.87 7.76 -2.24
C ILE A 7 -6.94 6.36 -2.88
N PHE A 8 -5.80 5.69 -3.04
CA PHE A 8 -5.73 4.37 -3.66
C PHE A 8 -5.19 3.31 -2.68
N VAL A 9 -6.03 2.33 -2.37
CA VAL A 9 -5.62 1.16 -1.57
C VAL A 9 -5.03 0.09 -2.49
N SER A 10 -3.72 -0.06 -2.42
CA SER A 10 -2.95 -1.06 -3.14
C SER A 10 -2.70 -2.30 -2.27
N SER A 11 -1.45 -2.75 -2.15
CA SER A 11 -0.99 -3.87 -1.33
C SER A 11 0.54 -3.82 -1.22
N MET A 12 1.08 -4.18 -0.05
CA MET A 12 2.50 -4.56 0.06
C MET A 12 2.80 -5.78 -0.83
N GLY A 13 4.08 -5.97 -1.14
CA GLY A 13 4.64 -7.00 -2.00
C GLY A 13 4.90 -6.55 -3.44
N GLY A 14 4.56 -5.30 -3.78
CA GLY A 14 4.64 -4.76 -5.13
C GLY A 14 6.07 -4.57 -5.66
N THR A 15 7.10 -4.64 -4.82
CA THR A 15 8.50 -4.60 -5.25
C THR A 15 9.04 -5.98 -5.66
N ASP A 16 8.34 -7.06 -5.33
CA ASP A 16 8.71 -8.43 -5.68
C ASP A 16 7.78 -8.99 -6.76
N SER A 17 8.31 -9.12 -7.98
CA SER A 17 7.53 -9.65 -9.10
C SER A 17 7.25 -11.15 -8.99
N ASP A 18 7.99 -11.88 -8.15
CA ASP A 18 7.84 -13.31 -7.87
C ASP A 18 7.01 -13.58 -6.61
N ASN A 19 6.45 -12.54 -6.00
CA ASN A 19 5.60 -12.68 -4.83
C ASN A 19 4.46 -13.68 -5.06
N PHE A 20 4.23 -14.57 -4.09
CA PHE A 20 3.19 -15.60 -4.14
C PHE A 20 1.80 -15.07 -4.51
N LEU A 21 1.43 -13.85 -4.13
CA LEU A 21 0.13 -13.27 -4.48
C LEU A 21 -0.06 -13.16 -6.01
N ASN A 22 1.02 -13.03 -6.79
CA ASN A 22 0.97 -13.02 -8.25
C ASN A 22 0.68 -14.40 -8.87
N THR A 23 0.73 -15.49 -8.10
CA THR A 23 0.37 -16.83 -8.57
C THR A 23 -1.11 -17.15 -8.34
N ILE A 24 -1.79 -16.42 -7.46
CA ILE A 24 -3.20 -16.67 -7.12
C ILE A 24 -4.08 -16.39 -8.34
N GLY A 25 -4.85 -17.40 -8.77
CA GLY A 25 -5.73 -17.30 -9.94
C GLY A 25 -5.00 -17.37 -11.29
N ARG A 26 -3.70 -17.69 -11.31
CA ARG A 26 -2.97 -17.98 -12.54
C ARG A 26 -3.44 -19.33 -13.11
N GLN A 27 -3.76 -19.32 -14.38
CA GLN A 27 -4.21 -20.47 -15.15
C GLN A 27 -3.02 -21.21 -15.78
N THR A 28 -3.25 -22.44 -16.24
CA THR A 28 -2.23 -23.27 -16.90
C THR A 28 -1.76 -22.71 -18.24
N ASP A 29 -2.58 -21.88 -18.91
CA ASP A 29 -2.24 -21.18 -20.15
C ASP A 29 -1.43 -19.88 -19.90
N GLY A 30 -1.12 -19.58 -18.64
CA GLY A 30 -0.37 -18.39 -18.23
C GLY A 30 -1.21 -17.13 -18.03
N SER A 31 -2.51 -17.17 -18.31
CA SER A 31 -3.45 -16.07 -18.04
C SER A 31 -3.85 -15.98 -16.56
N GLY A 32 -4.43 -14.84 -16.16
CA GLY A 32 -4.79 -14.59 -14.76
C GLY A 32 -3.59 -14.36 -13.84
N GLY A 33 -3.86 -14.13 -12.56
CA GLY A 33 -2.84 -13.80 -11.57
C GLY A 33 -2.29 -12.37 -11.69
N ASP A 34 -1.03 -12.19 -11.26
CA ASP A 34 -0.29 -10.92 -11.34
C ASP A 34 -0.97 -9.73 -10.65
N ILE A 35 -1.76 -9.99 -9.61
CA ILE A 35 -2.55 -8.97 -8.91
C ILE A 35 -1.70 -7.80 -8.41
N LEU A 36 -0.51 -8.06 -7.85
CA LEU A 36 0.36 -6.99 -7.35
C LEU A 36 0.97 -6.20 -8.50
N LEU A 37 1.34 -6.87 -9.58
CA LEU A 37 1.85 -6.21 -10.79
C LEU A 37 0.78 -5.30 -11.42
N TRP A 38 -0.47 -5.75 -11.45
CA TRP A 38 -1.60 -4.96 -11.94
C TRP A 38 -1.90 -3.75 -11.05
N LYS A 39 -1.89 -3.93 -9.73
CA LYS A 39 -2.02 -2.81 -8.77
C LYS A 39 -0.88 -1.81 -8.93
N ARG A 40 0.37 -2.27 -9.02
CA ARG A 40 1.55 -1.43 -9.24
C ARG A 40 1.48 -0.66 -10.57
N ARG A 41 0.93 -1.27 -11.62
CA ARG A 41 0.67 -0.59 -12.90
C ARG A 41 -0.38 0.49 -12.76
N ALA A 42 -1.46 0.25 -12.02
CA ALA A 42 -2.50 1.25 -11.73
C ALA A 42 -1.94 2.42 -10.89
N GLU A 43 -1.04 2.15 -9.93
CA GLU A 43 -0.32 3.20 -9.18
C GLU A 43 0.48 4.10 -10.12
N ARG A 44 1.28 3.52 -11.02
CA ARG A 44 2.07 4.29 -12.00
C ARG A 44 1.18 5.12 -12.92
N TYR A 45 0.02 4.59 -13.31
CA TYR A 45 -0.95 5.33 -14.10
C TYR A 45 -1.55 6.51 -13.32
N LEU A 46 -1.90 6.31 -12.06
CA LEU A 46 -2.39 7.37 -11.17
C LEU A 46 -1.34 8.47 -11.01
N ILE A 47 -0.08 8.12 -10.76
CA ILE A 47 1.03 9.08 -10.64
C ILE A 47 1.20 9.87 -11.95
N ALA A 48 1.22 9.18 -13.09
CA ALA A 48 1.37 9.81 -14.40
C ALA A 48 0.18 10.69 -14.80
N SER A 49 -0.99 10.49 -14.19
CA SER A 49 -2.19 11.28 -14.47
C SER A 49 -2.10 12.74 -13.98
N GLY A 50 -1.18 13.03 -13.05
CA GLY A 50 -1.03 14.36 -12.43
C GLY A 50 -2.10 14.69 -11.37
N LEU A 51 -3.01 13.77 -11.06
CA LEU A 51 -3.93 13.92 -9.92
C LEU A 51 -3.15 13.90 -8.61
N SER A 52 -3.53 14.75 -7.65
CA SER A 52 -3.05 14.61 -6.27
C SER A 52 -3.51 13.26 -5.71
N TYR A 53 -2.59 12.48 -5.13
CA TYR A 53 -2.88 11.13 -4.68
C TYR A 53 -2.34 10.81 -3.29
N THR A 54 -2.88 9.77 -2.68
CA THR A 54 -2.23 8.99 -1.62
C THR A 54 -2.38 7.52 -1.94
N ILE A 55 -1.27 6.79 -2.03
CA ILE A 55 -1.28 5.34 -2.27
C ILE A 55 -0.92 4.65 -0.96
N VAL A 56 -1.81 3.80 -0.46
CA VAL A 56 -1.56 3.01 0.74
C VAL A 56 -1.35 1.56 0.35
N HIS A 57 -0.21 1.00 0.71
CA HIS A 57 0.13 -0.41 0.54
C HIS A 57 -0.09 -1.11 1.89
N PRO A 58 -1.31 -1.61 2.20
CA PRO A 58 -1.50 -2.34 3.44
C PRO A 58 -0.79 -3.70 3.39
N GLY A 59 -0.36 -4.16 4.57
CA GLY A 59 -0.03 -5.57 4.80
C GLY A 59 -1.28 -6.45 4.78
N GLY A 60 -1.16 -7.67 5.32
CA GLY A 60 -2.28 -8.61 5.45
C GLY A 60 -3.46 -7.99 6.21
N LEU A 61 -4.65 -8.00 5.62
CA LEU A 61 -5.83 -7.41 6.24
C LEU A 61 -6.46 -8.36 7.26
N VAL A 62 -6.73 -7.86 8.47
CA VAL A 62 -7.43 -8.60 9.54
C VAL A 62 -8.72 -7.90 9.95
N ASP A 63 -9.69 -8.68 10.45
CA ASP A 63 -10.99 -8.19 10.92
C ASP A 63 -10.96 -7.98 12.43
N GLU A 64 -10.27 -6.91 12.84
CA GLU A 64 -10.13 -6.51 14.23
C GLU A 64 -10.54 -5.05 14.45
N GLU A 65 -10.75 -4.68 15.71
CA GLU A 65 -11.08 -3.32 16.10
C GLU A 65 -9.94 -2.34 15.78
N ALA A 66 -10.32 -1.14 15.34
CA ALA A 66 -9.38 -0.04 15.16
C ALA A 66 -8.95 0.58 16.49
N GLY A 67 -7.81 1.28 16.47
CA GLY A 67 -7.35 2.07 17.62
C GLY A 67 -6.92 1.20 18.81
N LYS A 68 -6.47 -0.02 18.52
CA LYS A 68 -5.92 -0.96 19.51
C LYS A 68 -4.46 -1.29 19.26
N ARG A 69 -3.91 -0.88 18.12
CA ARG A 69 -2.56 -1.26 17.68
C ARG A 69 -1.73 -0.03 17.38
N GLU A 70 -0.42 -0.20 17.51
CA GLU A 70 0.55 0.74 16.96
C GLU A 70 0.60 0.55 15.44
N LEU A 71 0.33 1.62 14.69
CA LEU A 71 0.49 1.64 13.24
C LEU A 71 1.94 1.92 12.89
N VAL A 72 2.46 1.12 11.96
CA VAL A 72 3.85 1.19 11.50
C VAL A 72 3.84 1.42 10.01
N VAL A 73 4.71 2.33 9.55
CA VAL A 73 4.84 2.70 8.15
C VAL A 73 6.29 2.71 7.70
N ASP A 74 6.52 2.30 6.46
CA ASP A 74 7.77 2.52 5.74
C ASP A 74 7.45 2.55 4.23
N VAL A 75 8.45 2.33 3.39
CA VAL A 75 8.31 2.31 1.94
C VAL A 75 9.08 1.14 1.35
N ASP A 76 8.74 0.79 0.11
CA ASP A 76 9.46 -0.19 -0.71
C ASP A 76 9.53 -1.59 -0.07
N ASP A 77 8.43 -2.03 0.51
CA ASP A 77 8.26 -3.34 1.16
C ASP A 77 9.25 -3.62 2.31
N LYS A 78 9.89 -2.58 2.87
CA LYS A 78 10.85 -2.73 3.99
C LYS A 78 10.21 -3.39 5.20
N LEU A 79 8.92 -3.15 5.44
CA LEU A 79 8.18 -3.78 6.52
C LEU A 79 8.10 -5.31 6.37
N MET A 80 8.19 -5.85 5.14
CA MET A 80 8.21 -7.30 4.89
C MET A 80 9.46 -8.00 5.45
N ALA A 81 10.57 -7.27 5.59
CA ALA A 81 11.85 -7.79 6.09
C ALA A 81 12.00 -7.69 7.61
N THR A 82 11.05 -7.04 8.30
CA THR A 82 11.11 -6.84 9.76
C THR A 82 10.39 -7.96 10.52
N SER A 83 10.71 -8.13 11.80
CA SER A 83 10.00 -9.03 12.73
C SER A 83 8.66 -8.49 13.22
N THR A 84 8.22 -7.33 12.72
CA THR A 84 6.91 -6.77 13.07
C THR A 84 5.80 -7.54 12.37
N SER A 85 4.62 -7.62 13.00
CA SER A 85 3.40 -8.13 12.35
C SER A 85 3.19 -7.42 11.01
N ARG A 86 3.10 -8.20 9.93
CA ARG A 86 2.88 -7.71 8.56
C ARG A 86 1.39 -7.52 8.25
N THR A 87 0.58 -7.25 9.29
CA THR A 87 -0.88 -7.15 9.17
C THR A 87 -1.40 -5.81 9.66
N VAL A 88 -2.56 -5.40 9.19
CA VAL A 88 -3.27 -4.20 9.66
C VAL A 88 -4.77 -4.47 9.72
N PRO A 89 -5.48 -4.05 10.79
CA PRO A 89 -6.93 -4.10 10.82
C PRO A 89 -7.55 -3.31 9.68
N ARG A 90 -8.58 -3.85 9.03
CA ARG A 90 -9.32 -3.13 7.97
C ARG A 90 -9.86 -1.78 8.46
N ALA A 91 -10.28 -1.73 9.72
CA ALA A 91 -10.78 -0.52 10.35
C ALA A 91 -9.68 0.55 10.56
N ASP A 92 -8.44 0.14 10.85
CA ASP A 92 -7.31 1.07 10.96
C ASP A 92 -6.85 1.58 9.58
N LEU A 93 -6.84 0.72 8.56
CA LEU A 93 -6.63 1.15 7.18
C LEU A 93 -7.66 2.22 6.78
N ALA A 94 -8.94 2.04 7.14
CA ALA A 94 -9.97 3.04 6.88
C ALA A 94 -9.69 4.37 7.59
N ARG A 95 -9.23 4.35 8.86
CA ARG A 95 -8.83 5.56 9.60
C ARG A 95 -7.71 6.31 8.88
N VAL A 96 -6.68 5.60 8.39
CA VAL A 96 -5.57 6.19 7.63
C VAL A 96 -6.06 6.79 6.31
N CYS A 97 -6.92 6.10 5.57
CA CYS A 97 -7.50 6.61 4.32
C CYS A 97 -8.33 7.89 4.55
N ILE A 98 -9.09 7.97 5.65
CA ILE A 98 -9.85 9.17 6.00
C ILE A 98 -8.91 10.31 6.37
N ALA A 99 -7.90 10.04 7.21
CA ALA A 99 -6.91 11.05 7.59
C ALA A 99 -6.17 11.63 6.36
N ALA A 100 -5.85 10.78 5.37
CA ALA A 100 -5.18 11.19 4.13
C ALA A 100 -5.93 12.27 3.34
N LEU A 101 -7.27 12.37 3.48
CA LEU A 101 -8.07 13.38 2.79
C LEU A 101 -7.81 14.80 3.29
N PHE A 102 -7.36 14.94 4.54
CA PHE A 102 -7.23 16.23 5.23
C PHE A 102 -5.77 16.61 5.51
N GLU A 103 -4.85 15.67 5.34
CA GLU A 103 -3.43 15.87 5.63
C GLU A 103 -2.64 16.28 4.38
N GLU A 104 -2.08 17.49 4.38
CA GLU A 104 -1.25 17.96 3.27
C GLU A 104 -0.03 17.05 3.05
N LYS A 105 0.52 16.51 4.14
CA LYS A 105 1.65 15.57 4.10
C LYS A 105 1.31 14.23 3.45
N ALA A 106 0.02 13.91 3.29
CA ALA A 106 -0.43 12.69 2.61
C ALA A 106 -0.43 12.84 1.08
N LYS A 107 -0.42 14.07 0.56
CA LYS A 107 -0.47 14.31 -0.88
C LYS A 107 0.82 13.86 -1.57
N ASN A 108 0.64 13.26 -2.75
CA ASN A 108 1.69 12.71 -3.59
C ASN A 108 2.61 11.73 -2.86
N SER A 109 2.05 10.98 -1.90
CA SER A 109 2.76 9.97 -1.12
C SER A 109 2.28 8.56 -1.46
N ALA A 110 3.21 7.60 -1.37
CA ALA A 110 2.96 6.18 -1.51
C ALA A 110 3.74 5.45 -0.40
N PHE A 111 3.09 4.58 0.37
CA PHE A 111 3.73 3.96 1.54
C PHE A 111 3.10 2.66 2.00
N ASP A 112 3.91 1.85 2.70
CA ASP A 112 3.52 0.62 3.35
C ASP A 112 2.86 0.89 4.70
N LEU A 113 1.81 0.14 5.02
CA LEU A 113 1.07 0.23 6.27
C LEU A 113 0.91 -1.15 6.91
N ALA A 114 1.43 -1.30 8.11
CA ALA A 114 1.21 -2.45 8.97
C ALA A 114 0.87 -2.00 10.40
N SER A 115 0.71 -2.96 11.30
CA SER A 115 0.48 -2.72 12.71
C SER A 115 1.25 -3.75 13.53
N LYS A 116 1.79 -3.33 14.68
CA LYS A 116 2.30 -4.29 15.66
C LYS A 116 1.15 -5.16 16.19
N ALA A 117 1.49 -6.36 16.66
CA ALA A 117 0.51 -7.19 17.35
C ALA A 117 -0.02 -6.45 18.60
N PRO A 118 -1.28 -6.65 19.03
CA PRO A 118 -1.88 -5.93 20.16
C PRO A 118 -1.12 -6.06 21.48
N ASP A 119 -0.38 -7.15 21.64
CA ASP A 119 0.39 -7.54 22.82
C ASP A 119 1.91 -7.42 22.63
N ALA A 120 2.35 -6.77 21.54
CA ALA A 120 3.77 -6.56 21.29
C ALA A 120 4.39 -5.69 22.40
N GLU A 121 5.47 -6.18 23.01
CA GLU A 121 6.16 -5.49 24.10
C GLU A 121 6.65 -4.10 23.66
N GLY A 122 6.36 -3.09 24.48
CA GLY A 122 6.71 -1.69 24.20
C GLY A 122 5.92 -1.05 23.06
N SER A 123 4.82 -1.67 22.58
CA SER A 123 3.96 -1.04 21.59
C SER A 123 3.14 0.12 22.18
N VAL A 124 2.96 1.17 21.40
CA VAL A 124 2.16 2.35 21.76
C VAL A 124 1.04 2.51 20.74
N VAL A 125 -0.21 2.47 21.21
CA VAL A 125 -1.39 2.60 20.35
C VAL A 125 -1.34 3.90 19.56
N THR A 126 -1.66 3.83 18.26
CA THR A 126 -1.79 5.03 17.43
C THR A 126 -3.23 5.55 17.49
N ASP A 127 -3.45 6.50 18.40
CA ASP A 127 -4.75 7.13 18.64
C ASP A 127 -5.17 8.08 17.50
N ASP A 128 -4.20 8.83 16.94
CA ASP A 128 -4.42 9.68 15.78
C ASP A 128 -3.80 9.03 14.54
N ALA A 129 -4.65 8.57 13.61
CA ALA A 129 -4.18 7.94 12.38
C ALA A 129 -3.41 8.89 11.46
N SER A 130 -3.51 10.22 11.62
CA SER A 130 -2.71 11.19 10.87
C SER A 130 -1.22 11.13 11.23
N ASP A 131 -0.87 10.59 12.40
CA ASP A 131 0.52 10.48 12.85
C ASP A 131 1.37 9.61 11.92
N VAL A 132 0.76 8.69 11.16
CA VAL A 132 1.47 7.90 10.15
C VAL A 132 2.21 8.79 9.14
N PHE A 133 1.63 9.93 8.75
CA PHE A 133 2.28 10.85 7.80
C PHE A 133 3.47 11.60 8.42
N LYS A 134 3.50 11.72 9.75
CA LYS A 134 4.67 12.23 10.50
C LYS A 134 5.74 11.15 10.58
N PHE A 135 5.35 9.89 10.83
CA PHE A 135 6.26 8.75 10.93
C PHE A 135 6.97 8.44 9.61
N LEU A 136 6.32 8.68 8.46
CA LEU A 136 6.94 8.57 7.14
C LEU A 136 8.12 9.51 6.93
N LYS A 137 8.18 10.65 7.64
CA LYS A 137 9.24 11.66 7.52
C LYS A 137 9.50 12.09 6.06
N GLY A 138 8.43 12.19 5.26
CA GLY A 138 8.49 12.59 3.84
C GLY A 138 8.98 11.51 2.88
N LYS A 139 9.21 10.26 3.35
CA LYS A 139 9.46 9.13 2.46
C LYS A 139 8.24 8.83 1.60
N THR A 140 8.48 8.40 0.36
CA THR A 140 7.48 7.82 -0.53
C THR A 140 8.12 6.68 -1.32
N CYS A 141 7.35 5.65 -1.68
CA CYS A 141 7.84 4.52 -2.47
C CYS A 141 8.46 5.00 -3.79
N SER A 142 9.59 4.40 -4.17
CA SER A 142 10.20 4.63 -5.47
C SER A 142 9.43 3.85 -6.54
N TYR A 143 9.16 4.52 -7.67
CA TYR A 143 8.56 3.91 -8.87
C TYR A 143 9.55 3.85 -10.03
N ASP A 144 10.84 4.08 -9.74
CA ASP A 144 11.89 3.97 -10.73
C ASP A 144 11.90 2.55 -11.29
N SER A 145 12.05 2.44 -12.60
CA SER A 145 11.95 1.18 -13.32
C SER A 145 12.99 0.20 -12.81
N VAL A 146 12.55 -0.78 -12.03
CA VAL A 146 13.33 -1.98 -11.73
C VAL A 146 13.56 -2.70 -13.06
N SER A 147 14.79 -2.65 -13.57
CA SER A 147 15.16 -3.35 -14.79
C SER A 147 14.82 -4.84 -14.64
N GLY A 148 13.99 -5.38 -15.54
CA GLY A 148 13.60 -6.78 -15.52
C GLY A 148 12.36 -7.13 -14.69
N ALA A 149 11.70 -6.17 -14.03
CA ALA A 149 10.42 -6.43 -13.39
C ALA A 149 9.39 -6.89 -14.43
N ARG A 150 8.74 -8.03 -14.16
CA ARG A 150 7.64 -8.51 -15.01
C ARG A 150 6.56 -7.42 -15.09
N VAL A 151 6.28 -6.98 -16.30
CA VAL A 151 5.12 -6.13 -16.59
C VAL A 151 3.99 -7.08 -16.93
N PRO A 152 2.83 -6.99 -16.26
CA PRO A 152 1.74 -7.88 -16.57
C PRO A 152 1.28 -7.61 -18.02
N PRO A 153 0.94 -8.66 -18.79
CA PRO A 153 0.65 -8.54 -20.21
C PRO A 153 -0.38 -7.45 -20.44
N SER A 154 -0.12 -6.51 -21.35
CA SER A 154 -1.04 -5.40 -21.60
C SER A 154 -2.43 -5.95 -21.94
N ILE A 155 -3.46 -5.48 -21.23
CA ILE A 155 -4.82 -5.51 -21.78
C ILE A 155 -4.71 -4.77 -23.12
N PRO A 156 -5.11 -5.38 -24.26
CA PRO A 156 -5.15 -4.68 -25.53
C PRO A 156 -5.83 -3.34 -25.30
N ALA A 157 -5.21 -2.25 -25.78
CA ALA A 157 -5.73 -0.90 -25.55
C ALA A 157 -7.25 -0.92 -25.76
N LEU A 158 -8.00 -0.58 -24.71
CA LEU A 158 -9.43 -0.33 -24.83
C LEU A 158 -9.56 0.74 -25.91
N ARG A 159 -10.06 0.32 -27.09
CA ARG A 159 -10.31 1.19 -28.23
C ARG A 159 -11.44 2.14 -27.90
#